data_AF-A0A961E7Z8-F1
#
_entry.id   AF-A0A961E7Z8-F1
#
_cell.length_a   1.000
_cell.length_b   1.000
_cell.length_c   1.000
_cell.angle_alpha   90.00
_cell.angle_beta   90.00
_cell.angle_gamma   90.00
#
_symmetry.space_group_name_H-M   'P 1'
#
loop_
_entity.id
_entity.type
_entity.pdbx_description
1 polymer ?
#
loop_
_entity_poly.entity_id
_entity_poly.type
_entity_poly.pdbx_seq_one_letter_code
_entity_poly.pdbx_strand_id
1 'polypeptide(L)'
;DPLGDQTRQNALSDALGAVGPGSSGAVSFTTLRLVFTEALANFLPGEPNSVLVITQGPHTDRTLDGDGLQEFVASALDPNRPVAINVIDIGDDPDRPVWEAVTQLTGGSYADVPGADSPEFVAALAQALT
;
A
#
# COMPACT_ATOMS: atom_id res chain seq x y z
N ASP A 1 4.30 17.38 13.56
CA ASP A 1 5.05 16.71 14.64
C ASP A 1 6.47 16.35 14.19
N PRO A 2 7.47 16.56 15.05
CA PRO A 2 8.84 16.09 14.84
C PRO A 2 8.99 14.58 15.09
N LEU A 3 10.00 13.96 14.45
CA LEU A 3 10.51 12.63 14.76
C LEU A 3 11.97 12.78 15.23
N GLY A 4 12.20 12.93 16.53
CA GLY A 4 13.51 13.31 17.06
C GLY A 4 13.94 14.70 16.60
N ASP A 5 15.16 14.84 16.07
CA ASP A 5 15.75 16.12 15.64
C ASP A 5 15.30 16.59 14.24
N GLN A 6 14.42 15.84 13.57
CA GLN A 6 13.95 16.16 12.21
C GLN A 6 12.42 16.24 12.10
N THR A 7 11.94 16.95 11.08
CA THR A 7 10.52 16.93 10.72
C THR A 7 10.15 15.57 10.13
N ARG A 8 8.90 15.13 10.31
CA ARG A 8 8.38 13.90 9.69
C ARG A 8 8.51 13.92 8.15
N GLN A 9 8.41 15.10 7.54
CA GLN A 9 8.59 15.31 6.11
C GLN A 9 10.03 14.99 5.65
N ASN A 10 11.03 15.46 6.39
CA ASN A 10 12.44 15.17 6.07
C ASN A 10 12.74 13.67 6.27
N ALA A 11 12.28 13.10 7.38
CA ALA A 11 12.43 11.66 7.65
C ALA A 11 11.82 10.79 6.55
N LEU A 12 10.63 11.16 6.05
CA LEU A 12 9.96 10.48 4.94
C LEU A 12 10.74 10.63 3.64
N SER A 13 11.21 11.84 3.33
CA SER A 13 11.99 12.11 2.12
C SER A 13 13.29 11.32 2.08
N ASP A 14 13.98 11.22 3.22
CA ASP A 14 15.20 10.43 3.36
C ASP A 14 14.92 8.93 3.23
N ALA A 15 13.85 8.43 3.86
CA ALA A 15 13.45 7.04 3.74
C ALA A 15 13.10 6.66 2.29
N LEU A 16 12.36 7.53 1.59
CA LEU A 16 12.03 7.35 0.17
C LEU A 16 13.27 7.42 -0.73
N GLY A 17 14.20 8.34 -0.48
CA GLY A 17 15.45 8.46 -1.22
C GLY A 17 16.41 7.28 -1.01
N ALA A 18 16.25 6.54 0.08
CA ALA A 18 17.01 5.32 0.38
C ALA A 18 16.39 4.05 -0.23
N VAL A 19 15.18 4.12 -0.79
CA VAL A 19 14.55 2.97 -1.47
C VAL A 19 15.37 2.64 -2.72
N GLY A 20 15.88 1.42 -2.76
CA GLY A 20 16.62 0.88 -3.90
C GLY A 20 16.06 -0.49 -4.31
N PRO A 21 16.48 -1.02 -5.47
CA PRO A 21 16.05 -2.33 -5.93
C PRO A 21 16.46 -3.42 -4.92
N GLY A 22 15.47 -4.18 -4.45
CA GLY A 22 15.69 -5.36 -3.60
C GLY A 22 16.07 -6.58 -4.43
N SER A 23 16.80 -7.53 -3.82
CA SER A 23 17.12 -8.84 -4.41
C SER A 23 16.12 -9.93 -4.03
N SER A 24 15.12 -9.62 -3.20
CA SER A 24 14.05 -10.55 -2.83
C SER A 24 13.02 -10.70 -3.95
N GLY A 25 12.39 -11.88 -4.04
CA GLY A 25 11.28 -12.09 -4.97
C GLY A 25 10.15 -11.07 -4.79
N ALA A 26 9.32 -10.92 -5.81
CA ALA A 26 8.15 -10.04 -5.77
C ALA A 26 7.10 -10.65 -4.82
N VAL A 27 7.19 -10.33 -3.53
CA VAL A 27 6.34 -10.89 -2.45
C VAL A 27 5.28 -9.90 -1.95
N SER A 28 4.81 -9.02 -2.85
CA SER A 28 3.87 -7.92 -2.60
C SER A 28 2.66 -8.26 -1.73
N PHE A 29 1.93 -9.36 -2.01
CA PHE A 29 0.76 -9.76 -1.21
C PHE A 29 1.14 -10.13 0.23
N THR A 30 2.21 -10.91 0.40
CA THR A 30 2.73 -11.27 1.72
C THR A 30 3.17 -10.04 2.50
N THR A 31 3.81 -9.08 1.84
CA THR A 31 4.18 -7.79 2.45
C THR A 31 2.95 -6.99 2.86
N LEU A 32 1.92 -6.87 2.00
CA LEU A 32 0.68 -6.17 2.35
C LEU A 32 0.00 -6.81 3.56
N ARG A 33 -0.10 -8.13 3.62
CA ARG A 33 -0.67 -8.82 4.79
C ARG A 33 0.01 -8.44 6.10
N LEU A 34 1.35 -8.37 6.09
CA LEU A 34 2.14 -8.00 7.27
C LEU A 34 1.92 -6.53 7.66
N VAL A 35 2.05 -5.61 6.71
CA VAL A 35 1.90 -4.16 6.95
C VAL A 35 0.46 -3.81 7.35
N PHE A 36 -0.55 -4.43 6.74
CA PHE A 36 -1.95 -4.22 7.12
C PHE A 36 -2.24 -4.71 8.54
N THR A 37 -1.66 -5.85 8.94
CA THR A 37 -1.74 -6.32 10.34
C THR A 37 -1.13 -5.31 11.30
N GLU A 38 0.03 -4.74 10.96
CA GLU A 38 0.69 -3.71 11.77
C GLU A 38 -0.11 -2.40 11.82
N ALA A 39 -0.69 -1.96 10.70
CA ALA A 39 -1.54 -0.79 10.65
C ALA A 39 -2.81 -0.96 11.51
N LEU A 40 -3.44 -2.13 11.45
CA LEU A 40 -4.55 -2.49 12.33
C LEU A 40 -4.12 -2.50 13.80
N ALA A 41 -2.94 -3.01 14.14
CA ALA A 41 -2.45 -3.01 15.51
C ALA A 41 -2.19 -1.59 16.05
N ASN A 42 -1.71 -0.70 15.19
CA ASN A 42 -1.32 0.67 15.51
C ASN A 42 -2.38 1.73 15.16
N PHE A 43 -3.63 1.33 14.93
CA PHE A 43 -4.72 2.25 14.60
C PHE A 43 -4.83 3.40 15.60
N LEU A 44 -4.92 4.63 15.09
CA LEU A 44 -5.08 5.86 15.86
C LEU A 44 -6.49 6.45 15.66
N PRO A 45 -7.36 6.46 16.68
CA PRO A 45 -8.68 7.05 16.59
C PRO A 45 -8.63 8.54 16.24
N GLY A 46 -9.47 8.98 15.30
CA GLY A 46 -9.57 10.39 14.88
C GLY A 46 -8.55 10.83 13.83
N GLU A 47 -7.61 9.96 13.47
CA GLU A 47 -6.64 10.20 12.40
C GLU A 47 -7.01 9.40 11.13
N PRO A 48 -6.59 9.84 9.93
CA PRO A 48 -6.64 9.01 8.74
C PRO A 48 -5.67 7.83 8.90
N ASN A 49 -6.19 6.60 8.88
CA ASN A 49 -5.38 5.38 8.94
C ASN A 49 -5.41 4.71 7.56
N SER A 50 -4.24 4.53 6.95
CA SER A 50 -4.12 3.92 5.63
C SER A 50 -2.78 3.21 5.42
N VAL A 51 -2.79 2.25 4.51
CA VAL A 51 -1.61 1.63 3.91
C VAL A 51 -1.55 2.08 2.44
N LEU A 52 -0.45 2.71 2.04
CA LEU A 52 -0.18 2.99 0.63
C LEU A 52 0.74 1.88 0.07
N VAL A 53 0.25 1.19 -0.95
CA VAL A 53 0.99 0.20 -1.73
C VAL A 53 1.38 0.84 -3.05
N ILE A 54 2.67 0.80 -3.37
CA ILE A 54 3.19 1.17 -4.70
C ILE A 54 3.81 -0.10 -5.26
N THR A 55 3.35 -0.56 -6.41
CA THR A 55 3.71 -1.88 -6.92
C THR A 55 3.87 -1.90 -8.43
N GLN A 56 4.56 -2.94 -8.88
CA GLN A 56 4.72 -3.34 -10.27
C GLN A 56 4.89 -4.85 -10.22
N GLY A 57 3.82 -5.60 -10.47
CA GLY A 57 3.80 -7.05 -10.35
C GLY A 57 4.61 -7.81 -11.42
N PRO A 58 4.45 -9.14 -11.49
CA PRO A 58 3.56 -9.94 -10.65
C PRO A 58 4.15 -10.27 -9.28
N HIS A 59 3.26 -10.55 -8.33
CA HIS A 59 3.50 -11.36 -7.16
C HIS A 59 3.97 -12.76 -7.55
N THR A 60 4.98 -13.28 -6.84
CA THR A 60 5.65 -14.55 -7.17
C THR A 60 5.72 -15.52 -6.00
N ASP A 61 5.39 -15.08 -4.78
CA ASP A 61 5.24 -15.98 -3.64
C ASP A 61 3.97 -16.82 -3.84
N ARG A 62 4.11 -18.14 -3.62
CA ARG A 62 3.04 -19.12 -3.84
C ARG A 62 2.34 -19.53 -2.56
N THR A 63 2.75 -18.98 -1.41
CA THR A 63 2.15 -19.29 -0.10
C THR A 63 0.93 -18.43 0.20
N LEU A 64 0.75 -17.33 -0.54
CA LEU A 64 -0.42 -16.45 -0.48
C LEU A 64 -0.76 -15.98 -1.89
N ASP A 65 -1.90 -16.40 -2.43
CA ASP A 65 -2.40 -15.92 -3.70
C ASP A 65 -3.36 -14.72 -3.52
N GLY A 66 -3.88 -14.21 -4.64
CA GLY A 66 -4.77 -13.05 -4.64
C GLY A 66 -6.09 -13.29 -3.91
N ASP A 67 -6.66 -14.50 -4.01
CA ASP A 67 -7.88 -14.87 -3.31
C ASP A 67 -7.63 -14.96 -1.79
N GLY A 68 -6.53 -15.59 -1.38
CA GLY A 68 -6.12 -15.66 0.02
C GLY A 68 -5.83 -14.28 0.62
N LEU A 69 -5.26 -13.35 -0.15
CA LEU A 69 -5.09 -11.97 0.30
C LEU A 69 -6.45 -11.26 0.50
N GLN A 70 -7.37 -11.39 -0.45
CA GLN A 70 -8.70 -10.77 -0.36
C GLN A 70 -9.50 -11.34 0.83
N GLU A 71 -9.47 -12.66 1.04
CA GLU A 71 -10.13 -13.31 2.18
C GLU A 71 -9.53 -12.81 3.51
N PHE A 72 -8.21 -12.73 3.60
CA PHE A 72 -7.53 -12.16 4.76
C PHE A 72 -8.00 -10.73 5.04
N VAL A 73 -7.98 -9.84 4.03
CA VAL A 73 -8.40 -8.43 4.18
C VAL A 73 -9.84 -8.36 4.65
N ALA A 74 -10.76 -9.09 4.00
CA ALA A 74 -12.18 -9.10 4.37
C ALA A 74 -12.40 -9.58 5.81
N SER A 75 -11.66 -10.60 6.26
CA SER A 75 -11.76 -11.14 7.62
C SER A 75 -11.25 -10.18 8.70
N ALA A 76 -10.37 -9.24 8.33
CA ALA A 76 -9.70 -8.32 9.24
C ALA A 76 -10.40 -6.96 9.35
N LEU A 77 -11.47 -6.71 8.57
CA LEU A 77 -12.22 -5.46 8.60
C LEU A 77 -12.90 -5.24 9.96
N ASP A 78 -12.65 -4.08 10.56
CA ASP A 78 -13.36 -3.59 11.75
C ASP A 78 -13.99 -2.22 11.44
N PRO A 79 -15.33 -2.12 11.37
CA PRO A 79 -16.01 -0.85 11.11
C PRO A 79 -15.71 0.25 12.13
N ASN A 80 -15.25 -0.11 13.34
CA ASN A 80 -14.88 0.86 14.37
C ASN A 80 -13.40 1.30 14.29
N ARG A 81 -12.59 0.60 13.49
CA ARG A 81 -11.16 0.84 13.31
C ARG A 81 -10.78 0.76 11.82
N PRO A 82 -11.35 1.64 10.96
CA PRO A 82 -11.15 1.55 9.53
C PRO A 82 -9.69 1.87 9.16
N VAL A 83 -9.09 1.02 8.34
CA VAL A 83 -7.77 1.23 7.72
C VAL A 83 -7.92 1.04 6.22
N ALA A 84 -7.73 2.11 5.44
CA ALA A 84 -7.83 2.05 3.98
C ALA A 84 -6.58 1.42 3.36
N ILE A 85 -6.73 0.63 2.30
CA ILE A 85 -5.61 0.21 1.44
C ILE A 85 -5.71 1.02 0.15
N ASN A 86 -4.70 1.84 -0.11
CA ASN A 86 -4.55 2.62 -1.33
C ASN A 86 -3.46 1.98 -2.19
N VAL A 87 -3.70 1.80 -3.50
CA VAL A 87 -2.75 1.16 -4.41
C VAL A 87 -2.44 2.11 -5.58
N ILE A 88 -1.15 2.30 -5.84
CA ILE A 88 -0.62 2.85 -7.09
C ILE A 88 0.08 1.71 -7.81
N ASP A 89 -0.52 1.24 -8.89
CA ASP A 89 -0.06 0.13 -9.72
C ASP A 89 0.62 0.68 -10.97
N ILE A 90 1.83 0.19 -11.23
CA ILE A 90 2.71 0.73 -12.28
C ILE A 90 2.79 -0.25 -13.44
N GLY A 91 2.43 0.22 -14.63
CA GLY A 91 2.55 -0.53 -15.86
C GLY A 91 1.45 -1.58 -16.03
N ASP A 92 1.81 -2.68 -16.70
CA ASP A 92 0.88 -3.78 -16.99
C ASP A 92 1.07 -4.89 -15.94
N ASP A 93 0.47 -4.70 -14.76
CA ASP A 93 0.48 -5.68 -13.67
C ASP A 93 -0.67 -6.70 -13.83
N PRO A 94 -0.36 -8.00 -14.01
CA PRO A 94 -1.39 -9.04 -14.09
C PRO A 94 -2.18 -9.22 -12.78
N ASP A 95 -1.69 -8.72 -11.65
CA ASP A 95 -2.34 -8.78 -10.34
C ASP A 95 -3.34 -7.62 -10.11
N ARG A 96 -3.51 -6.73 -11.08
CA ARG A 96 -4.49 -5.62 -11.03
C ARG A 96 -5.85 -6.01 -10.42
N PRO A 97 -6.51 -7.12 -10.82
CA PRO A 97 -7.82 -7.46 -10.26
C PRO A 97 -7.79 -7.69 -8.74
N VAL A 98 -6.67 -8.18 -8.20
CA VAL A 98 -6.47 -8.37 -6.76
C VAL A 98 -6.35 -7.02 -6.07
N TRP A 99 -5.57 -6.10 -6.64
CA TRP A 99 -5.39 -4.74 -6.12
C TRP A 99 -6.71 -3.94 -6.12
N GLU A 100 -7.49 -4.01 -7.19
CA GLU A 100 -8.82 -3.40 -7.26
C GLU A 100 -9.75 -3.97 -6.17
N ALA A 101 -9.74 -5.29 -5.95
CA ALA A 101 -10.59 -5.92 -4.95
C ALA A 101 -10.23 -5.50 -3.52
N VAL A 102 -8.94 -5.46 -3.15
CA VAL A 102 -8.53 -5.08 -1.77
C VAL A 102 -8.77 -3.61 -1.47
N THR A 103 -8.59 -2.73 -2.46
CA THR A 103 -8.93 -1.30 -2.30
C THR A 103 -10.43 -1.12 -2.12
N GLN A 104 -11.24 -1.84 -2.89
CA GLN A 104 -12.70 -1.84 -2.74
C GLN A 104 -13.17 -2.35 -1.36
N LEU A 105 -12.59 -3.46 -0.86
CA LEU A 105 -12.93 -4.03 0.45
C LEU A 105 -12.69 -3.06 1.60
N THR A 106 -11.63 -2.25 1.51
CA THR A 106 -11.20 -1.34 2.58
C THR A 106 -11.70 0.10 2.40
N GLY A 107 -12.36 0.39 1.28
CA GLY A 107 -12.79 1.75 0.92
C GLY A 107 -11.64 2.69 0.55
N GLY A 108 -10.49 2.13 0.15
CA GLY A 108 -9.36 2.91 -0.35
C GLY A 108 -9.44 3.21 -1.85
N SER A 109 -8.33 3.68 -2.41
CA SER A 109 -8.22 4.08 -3.82
C SER A 109 -7.29 3.18 -4.63
N TYR A 110 -7.63 2.92 -5.89
CA TYR A 110 -6.74 2.30 -6.87
C TYR A 110 -6.39 3.30 -7.98
N ALA A 111 -5.12 3.36 -8.37
CA ALA A 111 -4.64 4.12 -9.51
C ALA A 111 -3.67 3.28 -10.34
N ASP A 112 -3.91 3.22 -11.65
CA ASP A 112 -3.01 2.62 -12.64
C ASP A 112 -2.21 3.73 -13.33
N VAL A 113 -0.89 3.60 -13.38
CA VAL A 113 -0.01 4.62 -13.95
C VAL A 113 1.02 4.00 -14.90
N PRO A 114 1.44 4.70 -15.96
CA PRO A 114 2.33 4.11 -16.97
C PRO A 114 3.78 3.93 -16.50
N GLY A 115 4.20 4.62 -15.44
CA GLY A 115 5.58 4.60 -14.93
C GLY A 115 5.75 5.39 -13.64
N ALA A 116 6.75 5.06 -12.83
CA ALA A 116 7.05 5.74 -11.56
C ALA A 116 7.54 7.19 -11.74
N ASP A 117 8.04 7.54 -12.92
CA ASP A 117 8.50 8.89 -13.31
C ASP A 117 7.42 9.70 -14.03
N SER A 118 6.20 9.17 -14.12
CA SER A 118 5.08 9.79 -14.84
C SER A 118 4.41 10.92 -14.02
N PRO A 119 3.85 11.95 -14.69
CA PRO A 119 2.98 12.92 -14.04
C PRO A 119 1.77 12.29 -13.33
N GLU A 120 1.24 11.20 -13.89
CA GLU A 120 0.12 10.43 -13.35
C GLU A 120 0.49 9.80 -12.00
N PHE A 121 1.71 9.29 -11.85
CA PHE A 121 2.22 8.80 -10.56
C PHE A 121 2.23 9.90 -9.50
N VAL A 122 2.72 11.09 -9.85
CA VAL A 122 2.73 12.24 -8.92
C VAL A 122 1.30 12.64 -8.52
N ALA A 123 0.36 12.62 -9.46
CA ALA A 123 -1.05 12.90 -9.18
C ALA A 123 -1.68 11.83 -8.27
N ALA A 124 -1.42 10.55 -8.54
CA ALA A 124 -1.90 9.43 -7.73
C ALA A 124 -1.34 9.47 -6.31
N LEU A 125 -0.06 9.82 -6.14
CA LEU A 125 0.56 9.98 -4.84
C LEU A 125 -0.07 11.14 -4.05
N ALA A 126 -0.34 12.27 -4.70
CA ALA A 126 -1.01 13.39 -4.05
C ALA A 126 -2.42 13.03 -3.58
N GLN A 127 -3.18 12.27 -4.39
CA GLN A 127 -4.51 11.79 -4.02
C GLN A 127 -4.48 10.79 -2.86
N ALA A 128 -3.51 9.87 -2.83
CA ALA A 128 -3.44 8.83 -1.81
C ALA A 128 -3.03 9.36 -0.41
N LEU A 129 -2.49 10.59 -0.34
CA LEU A 129 -1.98 11.22 0.89
C LEU A 129 -2.89 12.33 1.45
N THR A 130 -4.02 12.61 0.79
CA THR A 130 -5.05 13.57 1.24
C THR A 130 -6.18 12.88 1.98
#